data_AF-A0AAN8NBR3-F1
#
_entry.id   AF-A0AAN8NBR3-F1
#
_cell.length_a   1.000
_cell.length_b   1.000
_cell.length_c   1.000
_cell.angle_alpha   90.00
_cell.angle_beta   90.00
_cell.angle_gamma   90.00
#
_symmetry.space_group_name_H-M   'P 1'
#
loop_
_entity.id
_entity.type
_entity.pdbx_description
1 polymer ?
#
loop_
_entity_poly.entity_id
_entity_poly.type
_entity_poly.pdbx_seq_one_letter_code
_entity_poly.pdbx_strand_id
1 'polypeptide(L)'
;MIHTFSFFLLRGSEGQLTVCDGPFCCHLQYRRSPQGDNTELYALGAFSGTHTVNGRYAVQVCALVRCLGSEVSSCGQEVEEAESRVDFLLEGKFGTRHVYPSLLGSGMVLEQPDQVKTTADGRVAMKHSGMTVGLVTACLYGRVYDQD
;
A
#
# COMPACT_ATOMS: atom_id res chain seq x y z
N MET A 1 -7.00 -7.48 -10.41
CA MET A 1 -5.54 -7.47 -10.17
C MET A 1 -5.11 -8.92 -9.88
N ILE A 2 -4.65 -9.70 -10.86
CA ILE A 2 -4.24 -11.10 -10.65
C ILE A 2 -2.70 -11.15 -10.55
N HIS A 3 -2.16 -10.53 -9.51
CA HIS A 3 -0.74 -10.66 -9.18
C HIS A 3 -0.61 -11.32 -7.83
N THR A 4 0.35 -12.24 -7.70
CA THR A 4 0.67 -12.86 -6.42
C THR A 4 1.45 -11.85 -5.58
N PHE A 5 0.74 -10.91 -4.98
CA PHE A 5 1.32 -10.05 -3.96
C PHE A 5 1.70 -10.89 -2.74
N SER A 6 2.90 -10.68 -2.23
CA SER A 6 3.23 -11.12 -0.88
C SER A 6 2.54 -10.17 0.08
N PHE A 7 1.50 -10.64 0.78
CA PHE A 7 0.77 -9.84 1.77
C PHE A 7 1.11 -10.26 3.20
N PHE A 8 1.39 -9.29 4.06
CA PHE A 8 1.53 -9.49 5.50
C PHE A 8 0.50 -8.66 6.26
N LEU A 9 -0.29 -9.34 7.09
CA LEU A 9 -1.33 -8.70 7.91
C LEU A 9 -0.73 -7.77 8.95
N LEU A 10 -1.37 -6.60 9.09
CA LEU A 10 -1.15 -5.69 10.21
C LEU A 10 -1.77 -6.27 11.48
N ARG A 11 -0.95 -6.51 12.50
CA ARG A 11 -1.37 -7.04 13.81
C ARG A 11 -1.48 -5.91 14.84
N GLY A 12 -2.54 -5.95 15.65
CA GLY A 12 -2.75 -4.94 16.70
C GLY A 12 -3.03 -3.53 16.18
N SER A 13 -2.93 -2.54 17.06
CA SER A 13 -3.20 -1.13 16.76
C SER A 13 -2.02 -0.39 16.16
N GLU A 14 -0.78 -0.84 16.37
CA GLU A 14 0.42 -0.19 15.85
C GLU A 14 1.52 -1.19 15.57
N GLY A 15 2.50 -0.81 14.73
CA GLY A 15 3.64 -1.66 14.47
C GLY A 15 4.49 -1.21 13.29
N GLN A 16 5.50 -2.02 13.01
CA GLN A 16 6.37 -1.88 11.86
C GLN A 16 6.42 -3.20 11.10
N LEU A 17 6.30 -3.14 9.77
CA LEU A 17 6.31 -4.30 8.89
C LEU A 17 7.27 -4.08 7.73
N THR A 18 7.85 -5.17 7.26
CA THR A 18 8.63 -5.21 6.03
C THR A 18 8.21 -6.42 5.23
N VAL A 19 7.94 -6.22 3.94
CA VAL A 19 7.59 -7.28 3.00
C VAL A 19 8.42 -7.09 1.73
N CYS A 20 8.93 -8.18 1.18
CA CYS A 20 9.76 -8.14 -0.01
C CYS A 20 9.24 -9.09 -1.07
N ASP A 21 9.41 -8.70 -2.34
CA ASP A 21 9.27 -9.54 -3.51
C ASP A 21 10.61 -9.54 -4.25
N GLY A 22 11.37 -10.63 -4.10
CA GLY A 22 12.78 -10.68 -4.49
C GLY A 22 13.61 -9.57 -3.79
N PRO A 23 14.35 -8.72 -4.53
CA PRO A 23 15.17 -7.65 -3.96
C PRO A 23 14.38 -6.37 -3.62
N PHE A 24 13.11 -6.28 -4.03
CA PHE A 24 12.28 -5.10 -3.79
C PHE A 24 11.54 -5.25 -2.46
N CYS A 25 11.76 -4.32 -1.53
CA CYS A 25 11.15 -4.34 -0.20
C CYS A 25 10.34 -3.07 0.06
N CYS A 26 9.21 -3.29 0.73
CA CYS A 26 8.30 -2.26 1.21
C CYS A 26 8.31 -2.26 2.73
N HIS A 27 8.41 -1.08 3.32
CA HIS A 27 8.45 -0.84 4.75
C HIS A 27 7.23 -0.02 5.15
N LEU A 28 6.60 -0.40 6.25
CA LEU A 28 5.44 0.30 6.79
C LEU A 28 5.65 0.53 8.28
N GLN A 29 5.42 1.76 8.72
CA GLN A 29 5.10 2.07 10.12
C GLN A 29 3.65 2.52 10.15
N TYR A 30 2.86 1.99 11.09
CA TYR A 30 1.43 2.31 11.15
C TYR A 30 0.93 2.45 12.58
N ARG A 31 -0.14 3.24 12.70
CA ARG A 31 -0.97 3.32 13.90
C ARG A 31 -2.43 3.47 13.50
N ARG A 32 -3.26 2.54 13.93
CA ARG A 32 -4.71 2.53 13.75
C ARG A 32 -5.36 3.33 14.87
N SER A 33 -6.35 4.14 14.52
CA SER A 33 -7.21 4.77 15.51
C SER A 33 -8.02 3.70 16.27
N PRO A 34 -8.26 3.86 17.58
CA PRO A 34 -9.13 2.96 18.32
C PRO A 34 -10.53 2.97 17.70
N GLN A 35 -10.98 1.81 17.23
CA GLN A 35 -12.31 1.66 16.67
C GLN A 35 -12.97 0.46 17.30
N GLY A 36 -13.52 0.65 18.51
CA GLY A 36 -14.39 -0.31 19.22
C GLY A 36 -14.24 -1.78 18.82
N ASP A 37 -15.28 -2.31 18.19
CA ASP A 37 -15.38 -3.70 17.71
C ASP A 37 -15.01 -3.87 16.21
N ASN A 38 -14.25 -2.93 15.63
CA ASN A 38 -13.84 -3.01 14.23
C ASN A 38 -12.93 -4.25 14.00
N THR A 39 -13.36 -5.16 13.11
CA THR A 39 -12.65 -6.39 12.73
C THR A 39 -11.96 -6.32 11.37
N GLU A 40 -11.79 -5.13 10.83
CA GLU A 40 -11.24 -4.85 9.52
C GLU A 40 -9.77 -5.27 9.43
N LEU A 41 -9.49 -6.14 8.46
CA LEU A 41 -8.13 -6.55 8.15
C LEU A 41 -7.47 -5.60 7.17
N TYR A 42 -6.18 -5.39 7.40
CA TYR A 42 -5.29 -4.69 6.50
C TYR A 42 -4.02 -5.49 6.29
N ALA A 43 -3.44 -5.35 5.11
CA ALA A 43 -2.17 -5.97 4.76
C ALA A 43 -1.22 -4.98 4.10
N LEU A 44 0.09 -5.20 4.32
CA LEU A 44 1.14 -4.62 3.50
C LEU A 44 1.48 -5.61 2.37
N GLY A 45 1.46 -5.12 1.13
CA GLY A 45 1.86 -5.83 -0.06
C GLY A 45 3.12 -5.25 -0.70
N ALA A 46 3.97 -6.13 -1.22
CA ALA A 46 5.06 -5.79 -2.13
C ALA A 46 4.94 -6.63 -3.41
N PHE A 47 5.19 -6.01 -4.56
CA PHE A 47 5.25 -6.68 -5.85
C PHE A 47 6.30 -6.02 -6.75
N SER A 48 7.12 -6.82 -7.43
CA SER A 48 8.11 -6.38 -8.40
C SER A 48 8.13 -7.34 -9.59
N GLY A 49 7.42 -6.99 -10.66
CA GLY A 49 7.31 -7.85 -11.82
C GLY A 49 6.52 -7.25 -12.97
N THR A 50 6.24 -8.08 -13.98
CA THR A 50 5.53 -7.66 -15.19
C THR A 50 4.04 -7.96 -15.07
N HIS A 51 3.22 -6.92 -15.16
CA HIS A 51 1.79 -7.03 -15.41
C HIS A 51 1.57 -7.51 -16.84
N THR A 52 0.78 -8.56 -17.05
CA THR A 52 0.51 -9.15 -18.38
C THR A 52 -0.97 -9.17 -18.77
N VAL A 53 -1.87 -8.88 -17.83
CA VAL A 53 -3.32 -8.85 -18.07
C VAL A 53 -3.70 -7.49 -18.66
N ASN A 54 -4.41 -7.45 -19.80
CA ASN A 54 -4.82 -6.21 -20.48
C ASN A 54 -3.64 -5.26 -20.84
N GLY A 55 -2.45 -5.83 -21.05
CA GLY A 55 -1.23 -5.10 -21.40
C GLY A 55 0.00 -5.73 -20.76
N ARG A 56 1.18 -5.44 -21.31
CA ARG A 56 2.46 -5.88 -20.77
C ARG A 56 3.23 -4.67 -20.26
N TYR A 57 3.52 -4.62 -18.97
CA TYR A 57 4.32 -3.56 -18.37
C TYR A 57 4.92 -3.95 -17.02
N ALA A 58 6.14 -3.52 -16.75
CA ALA A 58 6.87 -3.79 -15.52
C ALA A 58 6.58 -2.74 -14.44
N VAL A 59 6.35 -3.23 -13.22
CA VAL A 59 5.97 -2.41 -12.06
C VAL A 59 6.67 -2.85 -10.80
N GLN A 60 6.86 -1.89 -9.90
CA GLN A 60 7.21 -2.11 -8.51
C GLN A 60 6.17 -1.41 -7.64
N VAL A 61 5.56 -2.13 -6.71
CA VAL A 61 4.38 -1.63 -5.97
C VAL A 61 4.53 -1.92 -4.49
N CYS A 62 4.45 -0.86 -3.68
CA CYS A 62 4.20 -0.97 -2.24
C CYS A 62 2.77 -0.53 -1.96
N ALA A 63 1.97 -1.36 -1.30
CA ALA A 63 0.58 -1.05 -1.03
C ALA A 63 0.17 -1.46 0.40
N LEU A 64 -0.39 -0.53 1.16
CA LEU A 64 -1.17 -0.81 2.35
C LEU A 64 -2.64 -0.88 1.92
N VAL A 65 -3.29 -2.03 2.08
CA VAL A 65 -4.65 -2.26 1.58
C VAL A 65 -5.59 -2.76 2.68
N ARG A 66 -6.83 -2.29 2.63
CA ARG A 66 -7.98 -2.93 3.28
C ARG A 66 -8.28 -4.25 2.57
N CYS A 67 -8.47 -5.33 3.33
CA CYS A 67 -8.91 -6.61 2.78
C CYS A 67 -10.45 -6.66 2.75
N LEU A 68 -11.04 -7.28 1.72
CA LEU A 68 -12.49 -7.33 1.56
C LEU A 68 -13.18 -8.06 2.72
N GLY A 69 -12.57 -9.13 3.21
CA GLY A 69 -13.07 -9.93 4.32
C GLY A 69 -12.07 -10.10 5.45
N SER A 70 -12.33 -11.13 6.26
CA SER A 70 -11.49 -11.55 7.39
C SER A 70 -10.40 -12.57 7.00
N GLU A 71 -10.21 -12.83 5.71
CA GLU A 71 -9.19 -13.74 5.20
C GLU A 71 -8.10 -13.00 4.43
N VAL A 72 -6.84 -13.45 4.57
CA VAL A 72 -5.69 -12.88 3.84
C VAL A 72 -5.85 -12.99 2.32
N SER A 73 -6.51 -14.06 1.86
CA SER A 73 -6.84 -14.32 0.45
C SER A 73 -7.69 -13.21 -0.18
N SER A 74 -8.42 -12.44 0.64
CA SER A 74 -9.27 -11.34 0.20
C SER A 74 -8.52 -10.00 0.06
N CYS A 75 -7.27 -9.93 0.49
CA CYS A 75 -6.46 -8.72 0.38
C CYS A 75 -6.06 -8.49 -1.10
N GLY A 76 -6.28 -7.26 -1.60
CA GLY A 76 -6.07 -6.91 -3.01
C GLY A 76 -7.29 -7.13 -3.92
N GLN A 77 -8.40 -7.62 -3.37
CA GLN A 77 -9.71 -7.54 -4.01
C GLN A 77 -10.25 -6.10 -3.92
N GLU A 78 -11.28 -5.81 -4.74
CA GLU A 78 -11.91 -4.49 -4.78
C GLU A 78 -12.68 -4.21 -3.49
N VAL A 79 -12.44 -3.04 -2.90
CA VAL A 79 -13.07 -2.56 -1.66
C VAL A 79 -13.34 -1.07 -1.83
N GLU A 80 -14.58 -0.65 -1.58
CA GLU A 80 -14.99 0.76 -1.69
C GLU A 80 -15.11 1.45 -0.33
N GLU A 81 -15.44 0.68 0.72
CA GLU A 81 -15.71 1.19 2.05
C GLU A 81 -14.70 0.65 3.08
N ALA A 82 -14.30 1.52 4.00
CA ALA A 82 -13.44 1.22 5.12
C ALA A 82 -13.80 2.09 6.32
N GLU A 83 -13.78 1.52 7.51
CA GLU A 83 -14.03 2.26 8.75
C GLU A 83 -12.73 2.74 9.39
N SER A 84 -11.70 1.87 9.40
CA SER A 84 -10.42 2.03 10.08
C SER A 84 -9.59 3.18 9.53
N ARG A 85 -9.33 4.16 10.39
CA ARG A 85 -8.39 5.24 10.14
C ARG A 85 -6.99 4.79 10.52
N VAL A 86 -6.04 5.00 9.63
CA VAL A 86 -4.66 4.53 9.80
C VAL A 86 -3.70 5.68 9.52
N ASP A 87 -2.93 6.08 10.52
CA ASP A 87 -1.73 6.89 10.34
C ASP A 87 -0.62 5.99 9.82
N PHE A 88 0.13 6.43 8.82
CA PHE A 88 1.18 5.59 8.25
C PHE A 88 2.38 6.36 7.71
N LEU A 89 3.50 5.64 7.65
CA LEU A 89 4.67 5.95 6.82
C LEU A 89 4.95 4.71 5.96
N LEU A 90 4.69 4.82 4.66
CA LEU A 90 4.93 3.77 3.66
C LEU A 90 6.17 4.13 2.85
N GLU A 91 7.11 3.21 2.73
CA GLU A 91 8.39 3.45 2.07
C GLU A 91 8.81 2.24 1.23
N GLY A 92 9.49 2.50 0.10
CA GLY A 92 10.15 1.47 -0.69
C GLY A 92 11.36 2.03 -1.42
N LYS A 93 12.33 1.17 -1.74
CA LYS A 93 13.46 1.53 -2.61
C LYS A 93 13.18 1.07 -4.04
N PHE A 94 12.82 2.02 -4.90
CA PHE A 94 12.40 1.74 -6.27
C PHE A 94 13.61 1.74 -7.21
N GLY A 95 13.59 0.81 -8.17
CA GLY A 95 14.52 0.77 -9.30
C GLY A 95 14.17 1.75 -10.42
N THR A 96 13.21 2.65 -10.20
CA THR A 96 12.72 3.64 -11.15
C THR A 96 12.48 4.97 -10.44
N ARG A 97 12.63 6.06 -11.18
CA ARG A 97 12.26 7.41 -10.73
C ARG A 97 10.77 7.72 -10.90
N HIS A 98 10.04 6.88 -11.64
CA HIS A 98 8.64 7.11 -12.00
C HIS A 98 7.74 6.42 -10.98
N VAL A 99 7.60 7.03 -9.81
CA VAL A 99 6.79 6.51 -8.69
C VAL A 99 5.64 7.45 -8.44
N TYR A 100 4.42 6.91 -8.47
CA TYR A 100 3.17 7.66 -8.35
C TYR A 100 2.51 7.29 -7.01
N PRO A 101 2.51 8.20 -6.02
CA PRO A 101 1.80 7.99 -4.77
C PRO A 101 0.30 8.13 -4.98
N SER A 102 -0.49 7.27 -4.34
CA SER A 102 -1.94 7.40 -4.25
C SER A 102 -2.45 7.04 -2.86
N LEU A 103 -3.50 7.74 -2.43
CA LEU A 103 -4.15 7.56 -1.14
C LEU A 103 -5.66 7.67 -1.34
N LEU A 104 -6.38 6.64 -0.95
CA LEU A 104 -7.81 6.50 -1.15
C LEU A 104 -8.48 6.11 0.16
N GLY A 105 -9.46 6.91 0.55
CA GLY A 105 -10.35 6.67 1.68
C GLY A 105 -11.70 6.07 1.28
N SER A 106 -12.50 5.75 2.29
CA SER A 106 -13.87 5.21 2.17
C SER A 106 -14.74 6.03 1.22
N GLY A 107 -15.59 5.38 0.43
CA GLY A 107 -16.46 6.04 -0.54
C GLY A 107 -15.69 6.64 -1.72
N MET A 108 -14.50 6.08 -2.02
CA MET A 108 -13.62 6.52 -3.11
C MET A 108 -13.13 7.98 -2.97
N VAL A 109 -13.02 8.47 -1.73
CA VAL A 109 -12.52 9.83 -1.45
C VAL A 109 -11.01 9.85 -1.62
N LEU A 110 -10.52 10.71 -2.52
CA LEU A 110 -9.09 10.94 -2.67
C LEU A 110 -8.58 11.82 -1.51
N GLU A 111 -7.61 11.31 -0.76
CA GLU A 111 -6.90 12.10 0.26
C GLU A 111 -5.50 12.49 -0.26
N GLN A 112 -4.98 13.62 0.21
CA GLN A 112 -3.62 14.07 -0.12
C GLN A 112 -2.65 13.64 0.98
N PRO A 113 -1.56 12.92 0.65
CA PRO A 113 -0.54 12.60 1.63
C PRO A 113 0.11 13.87 2.19
N ASP A 114 0.40 13.89 3.49
CA ASP A 114 1.04 15.05 4.15
C ASP A 114 2.44 15.31 3.59
N GLN A 115 3.12 14.24 3.20
CA GLN A 115 4.47 14.31 2.69
C GLN A 115 4.76 13.14 1.75
N VAL A 116 5.38 13.47 0.62
CA VAL A 116 6.06 12.52 -0.25
C VAL A 116 7.50 12.97 -0.39
N LYS A 117 8.45 12.09 -0.07
CA LYS A 117 9.89 12.34 -0.19
C LYS A 117 10.51 11.31 -1.11
N THR A 118 11.39 11.78 -1.98
CA THR A 118 12.25 10.94 -2.81
C THR A 118 13.70 11.28 -2.50
N THR A 119 14.50 10.27 -2.19
CA THR A 119 15.94 10.43 -1.93
C THR A 119 16.76 10.10 -3.18
N ALA A 120 18.03 10.54 -3.17
CA ALA A 120 18.94 10.30 -4.30
C ALA A 120 19.22 8.81 -4.55
N ASP A 121 19.10 7.94 -3.54
CA ASP A 121 19.27 6.49 -3.67
C ASP A 121 18.00 5.75 -4.16
N GLY A 122 16.95 6.48 -4.57
CA GLY A 122 15.73 5.91 -5.16
C GLY A 122 14.69 5.46 -4.14
N ARG A 123 14.85 5.81 -2.86
CA ARG A 123 13.84 5.54 -1.83
C ARG A 123 12.74 6.58 -1.91
N VAL A 124 11.51 6.11 -1.96
CA VAL A 124 10.30 6.95 -1.96
C VAL A 124 9.52 6.62 -0.70
N ALA A 125 9.20 7.66 0.06
CA ALA A 125 8.44 7.57 1.30
C ALA A 125 7.21 8.48 1.23
N MET A 126 6.05 7.92 1.59
CA MET A 126 4.77 8.60 1.69
C MET A 126 4.28 8.51 3.13
N LYS A 127 4.03 9.66 3.75
CA LYS A 127 3.50 9.78 5.10
C LYS A 127 2.15 10.46 5.06
N HIS A 128 1.23 9.96 5.86
CA HIS A 128 -0.03 10.64 6.13
C HIS A 128 -0.52 10.32 7.54
N SER A 129 -1.18 11.28 8.19
CA SER A 129 -1.76 11.13 9.52
C SER A 129 -3.04 11.93 9.63
N GLY A 130 -3.96 11.48 10.47
CA GLY A 130 -5.23 12.18 10.69
C GLY A 130 -6.26 11.97 9.59
N MET A 131 -6.29 10.75 9.01
CA MET A 131 -7.30 10.33 8.02
C MET A 131 -8.72 10.78 8.42
N THR A 132 -9.42 11.41 7.47
CA THR A 132 -10.77 11.95 7.70
C THR A 132 -11.85 10.88 7.59
N VAL A 133 -11.61 9.89 6.74
CA VAL A 133 -12.43 8.69 6.52
C VAL A 133 -11.58 7.43 6.72
N GLY A 134 -12.17 6.23 6.73
CA GLY A 134 -11.37 5.00 6.81
C GLY A 134 -10.50 4.80 5.58
N LEU A 135 -9.37 4.11 5.74
CA LEU A 135 -8.38 3.92 4.69
C LEU A 135 -8.75 2.74 3.80
N VAL A 136 -8.95 2.96 2.50
CA VAL A 136 -9.10 1.86 1.53
C VAL A 136 -7.74 1.38 1.07
N THR A 137 -6.89 2.31 0.61
CA THR A 137 -5.53 1.97 0.18
C THR A 137 -4.58 3.16 0.23
N ALA A 138 -3.32 2.89 0.55
CA ALA A 138 -2.20 3.79 0.33
C ALA A 138 -1.15 3.05 -0.52
N CYS A 139 -0.78 3.62 -1.66
CA CYS A 139 0.04 2.93 -2.65
C CYS A 139 1.17 3.82 -3.18
N LEU A 140 2.35 3.23 -3.34
CA LEU A 140 3.46 3.78 -4.13
C LEU A 140 3.62 2.90 -5.36
N TYR A 141 3.21 3.42 -6.51
CA TYR A 141 3.18 2.68 -7.76
C TYR A 141 4.32 3.11 -8.69
N GLY A 142 5.34 2.28 -8.81
CA GLY A 142 6.52 2.49 -9.66
C GLY A 142 6.37 1.85 -11.03
N ARG A 143 6.59 2.62 -12.11
CA ARG A 143 6.68 2.12 -13.49
C ARG A 143 8.12 1.92 -13.90
N VAL A 144 8.47 0.70 -14.32
CA VAL A 144 9.82 0.32 -14.75
C VAL A 144 9.86 0.22 -16.29
N TYR A 145 9.72 1.37 -16.95
CA TYR A 145 9.54 1.43 -18.41
C TYR A 145 10.62 0.71 -19.24
N ASP A 146 11.86 0.65 -18.74
CA ASP A 146 12.96 -0.04 -19.42
C ASP A 146 12.77 -1.57 -19.48
N GLN A 147 11.79 -2.11 -18.76
CA GLN A 147 11.49 -3.55 -18.63
C GLN A 147 10.07 -3.94 -19.12
N ASP A 148 9.35 -3.02 -19.78
CA ASP A 148 8.03 -3.29 -20.37
C ASP A 148 8.12 -4.32 -21.54
#